data_AF-A0A945NHY8-F1
#
_entry.id   AF-A0A945NHY8-F1
#
_cell.length_a   1.000
_cell.length_b   1.000
_cell.length_c   1.000
_cell.angle_alpha   90.00
_cell.angle_beta   90.00
_cell.angle_gamma   90.00
#
_symmetry.space_group_name_H-M   'P 1'
#
loop_
_entity.id
_entity.type
_entity.pdbx_description
1 polymer ?
#
loop_
_entity_poly.entity_id
_entity_poly.type
_entity_poly.pdbx_seq_one_letter_code
_entity_poly.pdbx_strand_id
1 'polypeptide(L)'
;RRNVLIGMNATVLDGAEIGESAIIAANAFVKSGEKVPPKSLFAGIPAKFIRELNEADLTNKKNGTSIYHQLVGRCQETMTACAPLTVPEADRQRMKFTSTGRYVEKD
;
A
#
# COMPACT_ATOMS: atom_id res chain seq x y z
N ARG A 1 -16.59 9.46 -4.71
CA ARG A 1 -15.71 9.65 -3.53
C ARG A 1 -14.26 9.69 -4.01
N ARG A 2 -13.35 10.41 -3.34
CA ARG A 2 -11.95 10.60 -3.79
C ARG A 2 -10.94 10.23 -2.70
N ASN A 3 -9.70 9.95 -3.12
CA ASN A 3 -8.54 9.87 -2.24
C ASN A 3 -8.64 8.79 -1.12
N VAL A 4 -9.29 7.66 -1.40
CA VAL A 4 -9.33 6.52 -0.46
C VAL A 4 -8.00 5.77 -0.54
N LEU A 5 -7.47 5.34 0.61
CA LEU A 5 -6.34 4.41 0.64
C LEU A 5 -6.86 3.02 1.00
N ILE A 6 -6.66 2.07 0.08
CA ILE A 6 -6.90 0.65 0.32
C ILE A 6 -5.55 0.01 0.59
N GLY A 7 -5.36 -0.44 1.83
CA GLY A 7 -4.14 -1.12 2.26
C GLY A 7 -3.91 -2.39 1.46
N MET A 8 -2.64 -2.76 1.30
CA MET A 8 -2.27 -3.97 0.56
C MET A 8 -3.00 -5.19 1.11
N ASN A 9 -3.45 -6.06 0.20
CA ASN A 9 -4.18 -7.30 0.51
C ASN A 9 -5.51 -7.10 1.29
N ALA A 10 -6.07 -5.89 1.33
CA ALA A 10 -7.43 -5.71 1.83
C ALA A 10 -8.45 -6.25 0.81
N THR A 11 -9.52 -6.86 1.32
CA THR A 11 -10.65 -7.37 0.52
C THR A 11 -11.88 -6.53 0.81
N VAL A 12 -12.53 -6.02 -0.24
CA VAL A 12 -13.74 -5.19 -0.14
C VAL A 12 -14.85 -5.87 -0.94
N LEU A 13 -15.94 -6.23 -0.26
CA LEU A 13 -17.08 -6.93 -0.88
C LEU A 13 -18.10 -5.98 -1.51
N ASP A 14 -19.02 -6.56 -2.29
CA ASP A 14 -20.01 -5.86 -3.10
C ASP A 14 -20.87 -4.88 -2.30
N GLY A 15 -21.15 -3.72 -2.91
CA GLY A 15 -22.01 -2.70 -2.31
C GLY A 15 -21.38 -1.94 -1.13
N ALA A 16 -20.12 -2.20 -0.78
CA ALA A 16 -19.43 -1.41 0.24
C ALA A 16 -19.21 0.04 -0.24
N GLU A 17 -19.44 1.00 0.65
CA GLU A 17 -19.34 2.43 0.39
C GLU A 17 -18.21 3.04 1.21
N ILE A 18 -17.06 3.31 0.56
CA ILE A 18 -15.87 3.81 1.27
C ILE A 18 -15.78 5.33 1.21
N GLY A 19 -16.02 5.98 2.35
CA GLY A 19 -16.01 7.43 2.54
C GLY A 19 -14.76 8.14 2.03
N GLU A 20 -14.92 9.41 1.64
CA GLU A 20 -13.80 10.22 1.14
C GLU A 20 -12.64 10.26 2.14
N SER A 21 -11.43 10.11 1.62
CA SER A 21 -10.21 10.12 2.41
C SER A 21 -10.09 9.05 3.50
N ALA A 22 -10.99 8.07 3.57
CA ALA A 22 -10.87 6.95 4.49
C ALA A 22 -9.65 6.06 4.17
N ILE A 23 -9.20 5.35 5.19
CA ILE A 23 -8.10 4.38 5.12
C ILE A 23 -8.65 3.01 5.53
N ILE A 24 -8.50 2.03 4.64
CA ILE A 24 -8.67 0.61 4.95
C ILE A 24 -7.28 0.03 5.19
N ALA A 25 -7.02 -0.50 6.38
CA ALA A 25 -5.72 -1.05 6.73
C ALA A 25 -5.36 -2.27 5.87
N ALA A 26 -4.06 -2.59 5.81
CA ALA A 26 -3.59 -3.80 5.16
C ALA A 26 -4.26 -5.06 5.75
N ASN A 27 -4.54 -6.05 4.90
CA ASN A 27 -5.21 -7.30 5.27
C ASN A 27 -6.61 -7.14 5.90
N ALA A 28 -7.30 -6.01 5.73
CA ALA A 28 -8.65 -5.83 6.26
C ALA A 28 -9.72 -6.45 5.35
N PHE A 29 -10.85 -6.89 5.93
CA PHE A 29 -11.99 -7.47 5.21
C PHE A 29 -13.26 -6.62 5.39
N VAL A 30 -13.59 -5.81 4.39
CA VAL A 30 -14.79 -4.97 4.39
C VAL A 30 -15.98 -5.77 3.86
N LYS A 31 -17.01 -5.93 4.70
CA LYS A 31 -18.21 -6.73 4.37
C LYS A 31 -19.08 -6.05 3.30
N SER A 32 -19.93 -6.86 2.67
CA SER A 32 -20.89 -6.37 1.69
C SER A 32 -21.83 -5.32 2.32
N GLY A 33 -22.08 -4.23 1.61
CA GLY A 33 -22.93 -3.12 2.07
C GLY A 33 -22.35 -2.27 3.21
N GLU A 34 -21.11 -2.50 3.66
CA GLU A 34 -20.51 -1.73 4.75
C GLU A 34 -20.35 -0.25 4.36
N LYS A 35 -20.77 0.67 5.24
CA LYS A 35 -20.69 2.12 5.03
C LYS A 35 -19.57 2.70 5.89
N VAL A 36 -18.42 2.94 5.27
CA VAL A 36 -17.25 3.51 5.94
C VAL A 36 -17.35 5.05 5.91
N PRO A 37 -17.36 5.73 7.06
CA PRO A 37 -17.40 7.19 7.12
C PRO A 37 -16.16 7.84 6.46
N PRO A 38 -16.28 9.07 5.93
CA PRO A 38 -15.12 9.83 5.47
C PRO A 38 -14.08 10.03 6.57
N LYS A 39 -12.81 10.18 6.19
CA LYS A 39 -11.68 10.45 7.10
C LYS A 39 -11.60 9.49 8.30
N SER A 40 -11.95 8.23 8.11
CA SER A 40 -11.88 7.19 9.14
C SER A 40 -10.86 6.11 8.82
N LEU A 41 -10.31 5.46 9.85
CA LEU A 41 -9.48 4.28 9.74
C LEU A 41 -10.30 3.03 10.08
N PHE A 42 -10.35 2.08 9.15
CA PHE A 42 -10.94 0.76 9.37
C PHE A 42 -9.87 -0.34 9.26
N ALA A 43 -9.93 -1.34 10.14
CA ALA A 43 -8.98 -2.46 10.14
C ALA A 43 -9.63 -3.76 10.67
N GLY A 44 -8.99 -4.89 10.36
CA GLY A 44 -9.38 -6.21 10.86
C GLY A 44 -10.25 -7.05 9.91
N ILE A 45 -10.61 -8.24 10.37
CA ILE A 45 -11.44 -9.22 9.64
C ILE A 45 -12.57 -9.69 10.57
N PRO A 46 -13.81 -9.18 10.41
CA PRO A 46 -14.21 -8.09 9.52
C PRO A 46 -13.67 -6.74 9.94
N ALA A 47 -13.52 -5.84 8.98
CA ALA A 47 -13.01 -4.49 9.18
C ALA A 47 -13.97 -3.70 10.08
N LYS A 48 -13.43 -3.03 11.10
CA LYS A 48 -14.17 -2.19 12.04
C LYS A 48 -13.55 -0.81 12.11
N PHE A 49 -14.37 0.19 12.45
CA PHE A 49 -13.89 1.51 12.80
C PHE A 49 -12.88 1.42 13.94
N ILE A 50 -11.73 2.02 13.75
CA ILE A 50 -10.67 2.11 14.76
C ILE A 50 -10.65 3.52 15.35
N ARG A 51 -10.60 4.54 14.49
CA ARG A 51 -10.53 5.96 14.87
C ARG A 51 -10.76 6.86 13.66
N GLU A 52 -10.95 8.15 13.93
CA GLU A 52 -10.83 9.20 12.93
C GLU A 52 -9.36 9.45 12.56
N LEU A 53 -9.14 9.92 11.33
CA LEU A 53 -7.83 10.30 10.82
C LEU A 53 -7.47 11.71 11.27
N ASN A 54 -6.23 11.89 11.71
CA ASN A 54 -5.68 13.20 12.02
C ASN A 54 -5.04 13.84 10.77
N GLU A 55 -4.61 15.10 10.89
CA GLU A 55 -3.98 15.83 9.78
C GLU A 55 -2.68 15.17 9.29
N ALA A 56 -1.92 14.53 10.17
CA ALA A 56 -0.72 13.81 9.78
C ALA A 56 -1.05 12.58 8.92
N ASP A 57 -2.09 11.81 9.26
CA ASP A 57 -2.56 10.69 8.45
C ASP A 57 -2.98 11.16 7.05
N LEU A 58 -3.75 12.24 6.98
CA LEU A 58 -4.24 12.81 5.71
C LEU A 58 -3.09 13.33 4.84
N THR A 59 -2.11 13.98 5.45
CA THR A 59 -0.91 14.49 4.78
C THR A 59 -0.05 13.34 4.26
N ASN A 60 0.27 12.36 5.12
CA ASN A 60 1.08 11.19 4.75
C ASN A 60 0.44 10.42 3.58
N LYS A 61 -0.87 10.23 3.61
CA LYS A 61 -1.62 9.59 2.54
C LYS A 61 -1.55 10.37 1.22
N LYS A 62 -1.72 11.70 1.26
CA LYS A 62 -1.58 12.56 0.06
C LYS A 62 -0.17 12.47 -0.52
N ASN A 63 0.84 12.50 0.33
CA ASN A 63 2.25 12.36 -0.08
C ASN A 63 2.50 10.98 -0.73
N GLY A 64 2.01 9.91 -0.11
CA GLY A 64 2.08 8.56 -0.69
C GLY A 64 1.42 8.49 -2.07
N THR A 65 0.26 9.11 -2.24
CA THR A 65 -0.43 9.17 -3.55
C THR A 65 0.41 9.93 -4.59
N SER A 66 1.02 11.06 -4.21
CA SER A 66 1.91 11.82 -5.09
C SER A 66 3.12 11.00 -5.55
N ILE A 67 3.71 10.20 -4.65
CA ILE A 67 4.84 9.31 -4.99
C ILE A 67 4.42 8.32 -6.07
N TYR A 68 3.25 7.69 -5.96
CA TYR A 68 2.78 6.76 -7.00
C TYR A 68 2.59 7.45 -8.36
N HIS A 69 2.11 8.70 -8.39
CA HIS A 69 2.03 9.47 -9.64
C HIS A 69 3.42 9.73 -10.25
N GLN A 70 4.40 10.09 -9.42
CA GLN A 70 5.78 10.29 -9.87
C GLN A 70 6.39 8.98 -10.39
N LEU A 71 6.12 7.86 -9.73
CA LEU A 71 6.58 6.53 -10.17
C LEU A 71 6.03 6.15 -11.55
N VAL A 72 4.77 6.53 -11.85
CA VAL A 72 4.19 6.32 -13.18
C VAL A 72 4.93 7.13 -14.24
N GLY A 73 5.20 8.42 -13.98
CA GLY A 73 5.98 9.26 -14.90
C GLY A 73 7.37 8.68 -15.16
N ARG A 74 8.09 8.34 -14.08
CA ARG A 74 9.40 7.68 -14.19
C ARG A 74 9.32 6.37 -14.98
N CYS A 75 8.32 5.53 -14.73
CA CYS A 75 8.13 4.28 -15.46
C CYS A 75 7.93 4.54 -16.96
N GLN A 76 7.08 5.51 -17.33
CA GLN A 76 6.85 5.86 -18.72
C GLN A 76 8.13 6.34 -19.44
N GLU A 77 8.98 7.07 -18.72
CA GLU A 77 10.26 7.57 -19.27
C GLU A 77 11.33 6.48 -19.39
N THR A 78 11.38 5.54 -18.44
CA THR A 78 12.53 4.62 -18.32
C THR A 78 12.22 3.17 -18.66
N MET A 79 10.95 2.77 -18.77
CA MET A 79 10.58 1.38 -19.05
C MET A 79 10.95 1.02 -20.49
N THR A 80 11.70 -0.07 -20.63
CA THR A 80 12.07 -0.65 -21.92
C THR A 80 11.73 -2.13 -21.93
N ALA A 81 11.42 -2.68 -23.10
CA ALA A 81 11.23 -4.11 -23.24
C ALA A 81 12.56 -4.83 -22.98
N CYS A 82 12.54 -5.86 -22.13
CA CYS A 82 13.71 -6.68 -21.86
C CYS A 82 13.38 -8.16 -21.97
N ALA A 83 14.37 -8.95 -22.39
CA ALA A 83 14.25 -10.40 -22.30
C ALA A 83 14.29 -10.82 -20.82
N PRO A 84 13.43 -11.75 -20.38
CA PRO A 84 13.47 -12.23 -19.01
C PRO A 84 14.80 -12.95 -18.75
N LEU A 85 15.38 -12.72 -17.58
CA LEU A 85 16.57 -13.45 -17.14
C LEU A 85 16.22 -14.93 -16.92
N THR A 86 16.93 -15.83 -17.59
CA THR A 86 16.79 -17.29 -17.42
C THR A 86 17.68 -17.86 -16.33
N VAL A 87 18.68 -17.09 -15.92
CA VAL A 87 19.58 -17.39 -14.80
C VAL A 87 19.78 -16.13 -13.97
N PRO A 88 20.02 -16.23 -12.65
CA PRO A 88 20.37 -15.07 -11.84
C PRO A 88 21.62 -14.36 -12.38
N GLU A 89 21.65 -13.02 -12.32
CA GLU A 89 22.84 -12.24 -12.66
C GLU A 89 24.01 -12.65 -11.75
N ALA A 90 25.21 -12.73 -12.32
CA ALA A 90 26.41 -13.17 -11.61
C ALA A 90 26.73 -12.27 -10.39
N ASP A 91 26.37 -10.99 -10.47
CA ASP A 91 26.56 -9.96 -9.45
C ASP A 91 25.26 -9.58 -8.74
N ARG A 92 24.18 -10.37 -8.90
CA ARG A 92 22.89 -10.11 -8.24
C ARG A 92 23.08 -9.96 -6.74
N GLN A 93 22.96 -8.72 -6.26
CA GLN A 93 23.13 -8.44 -4.84
C GLN A 93 22.05 -9.16 -4.03
N ARG A 94 22.48 -9.92 -3.02
CA ARG A 94 21.58 -10.54 -2.04
C ARG A 94 21.74 -9.84 -0.70
N MET A 95 20.61 -9.56 -0.05
CA MET A 95 20.62 -9.14 1.34
C MET A 95 21.29 -10.24 2.17
N LYS A 96 22.34 -9.88 2.90
CA LYS A 96 23.01 -10.77 3.83
C LYS A 96 22.43 -10.54 5.21
N PHE A 97 22.02 -11.63 5.86
CA PHE A 97 21.52 -11.60 7.23
C PHE A 97 22.51 -12.32 8.14
N THR A 98 22.64 -11.84 9.38
CA THR A 98 23.34 -12.59 10.43
C THR A 98 22.56 -13.85 10.79
N SER A 99 23.20 -14.79 11.48
CA SER A 99 22.54 -15.97 12.06
C SER A 99 21.39 -15.63 13.01
N THR A 100 21.37 -14.40 13.55
CA THR A 100 20.32 -13.84 14.40
C THR A 100 19.26 -13.03 13.63
N GLY A 101 19.32 -13.02 12.29
CA GLY A 101 18.32 -12.38 11.44
C GLY A 101 18.46 -10.86 11.27
N ARG A 102 19.59 -10.25 11.69
CA ARG A 102 19.85 -8.82 11.47
C ARG A 102 20.45 -8.60 10.08
N TYR A 103 20.03 -7.52 9.41
CA TYR A 103 20.62 -7.10 8.14
C TYR A 103 22.07 -6.66 8.33
N VAL A 104 22.96 -7.11 7.45
CA VAL A 104 24.34 -6.64 7.37
C VAL A 104 24.41 -5.64 6.23
N GLU A 105 24.59 -4.37 6.55
CA GLU A 105 24.79 -3.32 5.56
C GLU A 105 26.13 -3.55 4.84
N LYS A 106 26.18 -3.20 3.55
CA LYS A 106 27.40 -3.33 2.76
C LYS A 106 28.39 -2.25 3.23
N ASP A 107 29.66 -2.63 3.47
CA ASP A 107 30.78 -1.69 3.53
C ASP A 107 30.93 -0.89 2.21
#